data_AF-A0A944CNR4-F1
#
_entry.id   AF-A0A944CNR4-F1
#
_cell.length_a   1.000
_cell.length_b   1.000
_cell.length_c   1.000
_cell.angle_alpha   90.00
_cell.angle_beta   90.00
_cell.angle_gamma   90.00
#
_symmetry.space_group_name_H-M   'P 1'
#
loop_
_entity.id
_entity.type
_entity.pdbx_description
1 polymer ?
#
loop_
_entity_poly.entity_id
_entity_poly.type
_entity_poly.pdbx_seq_one_letter_code
_entity_poly.pdbx_strand_id
1 'polypeptide(L)'
;MLETNVNATKNVRTVREDDSSLKKVLNIIGLFIFGGMALTSVTNAMPPDYMIEYFLFIAGSALIYYFLVNIYFLGQTWRKVFYGVISLLGVGSLIMAFYLVNHSSH
;
A
#
# COMPACT_ATOMS: atom_id res chain seq x y z
N MET A 1 -23.88 -19.82 31.26
CA MET A 1 -22.55 -20.37 30.89
C MET A 1 -22.44 -20.79 29.41
N LEU A 2 -23.56 -21.16 28.74
CA LEU A 2 -23.59 -21.46 27.30
C LEU A 2 -23.42 -20.22 26.39
N GLU A 3 -24.01 -19.07 26.76
CA GLU A 3 -23.96 -17.85 25.96
C GLU A 3 -22.55 -17.26 25.77
N THR A 4 -21.65 -17.43 26.74
CA THR A 4 -20.26 -16.92 26.67
C THR A 4 -19.47 -17.59 25.54
N ASN A 5 -19.67 -18.89 25.30
CA ASN A 5 -19.00 -19.63 24.23
C ASN A 5 -19.57 -19.32 22.84
N VAL A 6 -20.88 -19.02 22.76
CA VAL A 6 -21.54 -18.62 21.52
C VAL A 6 -21.07 -17.23 21.07
N ASN A 7 -20.89 -16.30 22.01
CA ASN A 7 -20.36 -14.97 21.73
C ASN A 7 -18.87 -15.00 21.35
N ALA A 8 -18.06 -15.83 22.02
CA ALA A 8 -16.66 -16.04 21.66
C ALA A 8 -16.52 -16.63 20.24
N THR A 9 -17.37 -17.58 19.87
CA THR A 9 -17.33 -18.19 18.53
C THR A 9 -17.80 -17.23 17.44
N LYS A 10 -18.81 -16.39 17.71
CA LYS A 10 -19.23 -15.31 16.79
C LYS A 10 -18.10 -14.30 16.58
N ASN A 11 -17.49 -13.81 17.65
CA ASN A 11 -16.33 -12.89 17.61
C ASN A 11 -15.19 -13.46 16.76
N VAL A 12 -14.80 -14.70 16.99
CA VAL A 12 -13.68 -15.33 16.27
C VAL A 12 -14.01 -15.53 14.78
N ARG A 13 -15.27 -15.74 14.41
CA ARG A 13 -15.68 -15.82 12.99
C ARG A 13 -15.74 -14.45 12.32
N THR A 14 -16.26 -13.43 13.01
CA THR A 14 -16.35 -12.06 12.47
C THR A 14 -14.97 -11.43 12.24
N VAL A 15 -14.00 -11.63 13.14
CA VAL A 15 -12.63 -11.12 12.99
C VAL A 15 -11.92 -11.77 11.79
N ARG A 16 -12.16 -13.07 11.56
CA ARG A 16 -11.55 -13.81 10.44
C ARG A 16 -12.13 -13.45 9.07
N GLU A 17 -13.40 -13.09 8.99
CA GLU A 17 -14.01 -12.58 7.75
C GLU A 17 -13.56 -11.16 7.40
N ASP A 18 -13.39 -10.31 8.42
CA ASP A 18 -12.95 -8.92 8.24
C ASP A 18 -11.53 -8.87 7.66
N ASP A 19 -10.60 -9.68 8.19
CA ASP A 19 -9.23 -9.75 7.67
C ASP A 19 -9.17 -10.15 6.19
N SER A 20 -9.95 -11.16 5.80
CA SER A 20 -10.02 -11.62 4.39
C SER A 20 -10.61 -10.55 3.47
N SER A 21 -11.66 -9.87 3.93
CA SER A 21 -12.34 -8.78 3.21
C SER A 21 -11.41 -7.57 3.04
N LEU A 22 -10.71 -7.18 4.09
CA LEU A 22 -9.72 -6.10 4.07
C LEU A 22 -8.56 -6.43 3.12
N LYS A 23 -8.07 -7.68 3.11
CA LYS A 23 -7.03 -8.12 2.17
C LYS A 23 -7.48 -7.93 0.73
N LYS A 24 -8.72 -8.33 0.40
CA LYS A 24 -9.30 -8.13 -0.94
C LYS A 24 -9.41 -6.66 -1.31
N VAL A 25 -9.93 -5.83 -0.40
CA VAL A 25 -10.08 -4.38 -0.61
C VAL A 25 -8.72 -3.74 -0.88
N LEU A 26 -7.71 -4.06 -0.06
CA LEU A 26 -6.36 -3.51 -0.20
C LEU A 26 -5.71 -3.96 -1.52
N ASN A 27 -5.95 -5.19 -1.95
CA ASN A 27 -5.52 -5.68 -3.26
C ASN A 27 -6.19 -4.93 -4.43
N ILE A 28 -7.49 -4.66 -4.31
CA ILE A 28 -8.27 -3.90 -5.30
C ILE A 28 -7.75 -2.46 -5.42
N ILE A 29 -7.48 -1.81 -4.27
CA ILE A 29 -6.97 -0.43 -4.24
C ILE A 29 -5.58 -0.37 -4.89
N GLY A 30 -4.72 -1.34 -4.58
CA GLY A 30 -3.41 -1.46 -5.23
C GLY A 30 -3.54 -1.60 -6.74
N LEU A 31 -4.39 -2.52 -7.20
CA LEU A 31 -4.64 -2.72 -8.63
C LEU A 31 -5.14 -1.43 -9.31
N PHE A 32 -6.01 -0.70 -8.63
CA PHE A 32 -6.57 0.55 -9.15
C PHE A 32 -5.51 1.66 -9.24
N ILE A 33 -4.65 1.79 -8.22
CA ILE A 33 -3.57 2.78 -8.19
C ILE A 33 -2.51 2.47 -9.26
N PHE A 34 -1.95 1.25 -9.25
CA PHE A 34 -0.91 0.87 -10.22
C PHE A 34 -1.46 0.77 -11.65
N GLY A 35 -2.68 0.24 -11.80
CA GLY A 35 -3.38 0.20 -13.08
C GLY A 35 -3.70 1.59 -13.62
N GLY A 36 -4.15 2.50 -12.76
CA GLY A 36 -4.39 3.91 -13.12
C GLY A 36 -3.11 4.63 -13.54
N MET A 37 -1.99 4.41 -12.83
CA MET A 37 -0.68 4.96 -13.21
C MET A 37 -0.17 4.41 -14.54
N ALA A 38 -0.34 3.10 -14.78
CA ALA A 38 0.03 2.47 -16.05
C ALA A 38 -0.88 2.91 -17.21
N LEU A 39 -2.17 3.14 -16.95
CA LEU A 39 -3.08 3.66 -17.96
C LEU A 39 -2.73 5.12 -18.31
N THR A 40 -2.38 5.91 -17.30
CA THR A 40 -1.96 7.31 -17.47
C THR A 40 -0.68 7.44 -18.30
N SER A 41 0.27 6.50 -18.20
CA SER A 41 1.46 6.52 -19.05
C SER A 41 1.17 6.15 -20.49
N VAL A 42 0.16 5.32 -20.76
CA VAL A 42 -0.23 4.96 -22.14
C VAL A 42 -1.09 6.06 -22.77
N THR A 43 -1.93 6.76 -22.00
CA THR A 43 -2.80 7.82 -22.51
C THR A 43 -2.12 9.18 -22.63
N ASN A 44 -1.08 9.45 -21.84
CA ASN A 44 -0.22 10.61 -22.04
C ASN A 44 0.92 10.25 -23.00
N ALA A 45 1.26 11.17 -23.90
CA ALA A 45 2.41 11.04 -24.79
C ALA A 45 3.71 11.22 -23.98
N MET A 46 4.08 10.22 -23.19
CA MET A 46 5.36 10.19 -22.48
C MET A 46 6.47 9.77 -23.45
N PRO A 47 7.64 10.43 -23.43
CA PRO A 47 8.74 10.05 -24.31
C PRO A 47 9.15 8.58 -24.07
N PRO A 48 9.45 7.79 -25.12
CA PRO A 48 9.71 6.35 -25.01
C PRO A 48 10.87 6.00 -24.06
N ASP A 49 11.88 6.87 -23.96
CA ASP A 49 13.04 6.66 -23.08
C ASP A 49 12.63 6.63 -21.60
N TYR A 50 11.66 7.43 -21.19
CA TYR A 50 11.20 7.48 -19.79
C TYR A 50 10.08 6.48 -19.50
N MET A 51 9.43 5.93 -20.52
CA MET A 51 8.39 4.93 -20.32
C MET A 51 8.93 3.70 -19.61
N ILE A 52 10.10 3.19 -20.02
CA ILE A 52 10.65 1.95 -19.46
C ILE A 52 11.02 2.13 -17.98
N GLU A 53 11.67 3.25 -17.63
CA GLU A 53 12.02 3.59 -16.25
C GLU A 53 10.78 3.77 -15.39
N TYR A 54 9.75 4.43 -15.93
CA TYR A 54 8.48 4.61 -15.25
C TYR A 54 7.73 3.29 -15.03
N PHE A 55 7.71 2.39 -16.03
CA PHE A 55 7.12 1.06 -15.87
C PHE A 55 7.90 0.19 -14.87
N LEU A 56 9.24 0.27 -14.86
CA LEU A 56 10.09 -0.38 -13.85
C LEU A 56 9.79 0.14 -12.44
N PHE A 57 9.58 1.45 -12.31
CA PHE A 57 9.19 2.07 -11.04
C PHE A 57 7.80 1.61 -10.57
N ILE A 58 6.81 1.60 -11.46
CA ILE A 58 5.47 1.08 -11.18
C ILE A 58 5.53 -0.40 -10.81
N ALA A 59 6.26 -1.21 -11.57
CA ALA A 59 6.37 -2.65 -11.33
C ALA A 59 7.07 -2.94 -9.99
N GLY A 60 8.16 -2.23 -9.69
CA GLY A 60 8.88 -2.37 -8.41
C GLY A 60 8.04 -1.94 -7.22
N SER A 61 7.35 -0.80 -7.31
CA SER A 61 6.45 -0.33 -6.27
C SER A 61 5.23 -1.23 -6.09
N ALA A 62 4.67 -1.78 -7.18
CA ALA A 62 3.61 -2.78 -7.13
C ALA A 62 4.09 -4.06 -6.43
N LEU A 63 5.27 -4.56 -6.79
CA LEU A 63 5.85 -5.76 -6.16
C LEU A 63 5.95 -5.56 -4.64
N ILE A 64 6.54 -4.43 -4.20
CA ILE A 64 6.68 -4.10 -2.79
C ILE A 64 5.32 -3.98 -2.11
N TYR A 65 4.34 -3.31 -2.75
CA TYR A 65 3.00 -3.15 -2.22
C TYR A 65 2.29 -4.49 -2.01
N TYR A 66 2.19 -5.31 -3.06
CA TYR A 66 1.52 -6.61 -2.97
C TYR A 66 2.24 -7.55 -2.00
N PHE A 67 3.57 -7.46 -1.91
CA PHE A 67 4.36 -8.18 -0.92
C PHE A 67 4.03 -7.72 0.50
N LEU A 68 3.98 -6.40 0.75
CA LEU A 68 3.56 -5.82 2.03
C LEU A 68 2.15 -6.23 2.41
N VAL A 69 1.19 -6.22 1.48
CA VAL A 69 -0.19 -6.64 1.74
C VAL A 69 -0.25 -8.12 2.10
N ASN A 70 0.48 -8.99 1.40
CA ASN A 70 0.54 -10.41 1.77
C ASN A 70 1.14 -10.63 3.16
N ILE A 71 2.19 -9.88 3.48
CA ILE A 71 2.90 -9.93 4.75
C ILE A 71 2.09 -9.33 5.91
N TYR A 72 1.34 -8.26 5.66
CA TYR A 72 0.50 -7.57 6.64
C TYR A 72 -0.54 -8.53 7.26
N PHE A 73 -1.09 -9.43 6.45
CA PHE A 73 -2.04 -10.45 6.90
C PHE A 73 -1.40 -11.70 7.53
N LEU A 74 -0.07 -11.81 7.51
CA LEU A 74 0.64 -12.99 8.01
C LEU A 74 0.89 -12.95 9.53
N GLY A 75 0.79 -11.78 10.18
CA GLY A 75 0.85 -11.71 11.65
C GLY A 75 1.09 -10.32 12.25
N GLN A 76 0.87 -10.22 13.57
CA GLN A 76 0.93 -8.97 14.36
C GLN A 76 2.29 -8.26 14.33
N THR A 77 3.39 -9.00 14.13
CA THR A 77 4.75 -8.44 13.99
C THR A 77 4.92 -7.67 12.68
N TRP A 78 4.25 -8.09 11.60
CA TRP A 78 4.39 -7.49 10.28
C TRP A 78 3.62 -6.17 10.12
N ARG A 79 2.62 -5.93 10.97
CA ARG A 79 2.00 -4.61 11.15
C ARG A 79 3.03 -3.53 11.53
N LYS A 80 4.07 -3.86 12.31
CA LYS A 80 5.13 -2.90 12.67
C LYS A 80 5.96 -2.48 11.46
N VAL A 81 6.23 -3.41 10.54
CA VAL A 81 6.96 -3.12 9.30
C VAL A 81 6.15 -2.17 8.41
N PHE A 82 4.84 -2.40 8.29
CA PHE A 82 3.92 -1.51 7.57
C PHE A 82 3.94 -0.08 8.12
N TYR A 83 3.81 0.09 9.44
CA TYR A 83 3.91 1.42 10.07
C TYR A 83 5.31 2.03 9.93
N GLY A 84 6.36 1.21 9.97
CA GLY A 84 7.74 1.66 9.72
C GLY A 84 7.90 2.27 8.32
N VAL A 85 7.39 1.59 7.29
CA VAL A 85 7.45 2.07 5.90
C VAL A 85 6.64 3.36 5.71
N ILE A 86 5.42 3.44 6.27
CA ILE A 86 4.61 4.67 6.20
C ILE A 86 5.30 5.82 6.93
N SER A 87 5.85 5.57 8.11
CA SER A 87 6.56 6.60 8.88
C SER A 87 7.79 7.11 8.12
N LEU A 88 8.55 6.20 7.51
CA LEU A 88 9.74 6.55 6.74
C LEU A 88 9.39 7.34 5.46
N LEU A 89 8.32 6.94 4.75
CA LEU A 89 7.79 7.70 3.60
C LEU A 89 7.26 9.07 3.99
N GLY A 90 6.53 9.17 5.11
CA GLY A 90 6.02 10.44 5.61
C GLY A 90 7.14 11.40 5.99
N VAL A 91 8.16 10.92 6.69
CA VAL A 91 9.35 11.72 7.04
C VAL A 91 10.13 12.11 5.78
N GLY A 92 10.33 11.18 4.84
CA GLY A 92 10.98 11.49 3.56
C GLY A 92 10.23 12.54 2.74
N SER A 93 8.89 12.47 2.73
CA SER A 93 8.04 13.46 2.06
C SER A 93 8.17 14.85 2.70
N LEU A 94 8.19 14.94 4.04
CA LEU A 94 8.42 16.20 4.74
C LEU A 94 9.79 16.79 4.42
N ILE A 95 10.85 15.98 4.47
CA ILE A 95 12.21 16.41 4.14
C ILE A 95 12.26 16.98 2.72
N MET A 96 11.64 16.29 1.75
CA MET A 96 11.62 16.76 0.36
C MET A 96 10.79 18.05 0.20
N ALA A 97 9.67 18.19 0.92
CA ALA A 97 8.88 19.41 0.92
C ALA A 97 9.66 20.61 1.49
N PHE A 98 10.38 20.41 2.60
CA PHE A 98 11.28 21.43 3.16
C PHE A 98 12.44 21.75 2.21
N TYR A 99 13.00 20.75 1.54
CA TYR A 99 14.03 20.94 0.54
C TYR A 99 13.53 21.80 -0.62
N LEU A 100 12.34 21.51 -1.15
CA LEU A 100 11.72 22.27 -2.24
C LEU A 100 11.41 23.72 -1.82
N VAL A 101 10.89 23.93 -0.61
CA VAL A 101 10.60 25.28 -0.08
C VAL A 101 11.89 26.09 0.06
N ASN A 102 12.97 25.48 0.57
CA ASN A 102 14.23 26.19 0.75
C ASN A 102 14.99 26.45 -0.56
N HIS A 103 14.87 25.57 -1.57
CA HIS A 103 15.56 25.73 -2.86
C HIS A 103 14.72 26.41 -3.96
N SER A 104 13.40 26.57 -3.79
CA SER A 104 12.55 27.31 -4.75
C SER A 104 12.58 28.84 -4.59
N SER A 105 13.29 29.35 -3.58
CA SER A 105 13.51 30.79 -3.35
C SER A 105 14.84 31.31 -3.92
N HIS A 106 15.43 30.65 -4.94
CA HIS A 106 16.64 31.15 -5.58
C HIS A 106 16.59 31.09 -7.11
#